data_AF-A0A8S1BG78-F1
#
_entry.id   AF-A0A8S1BG78-F1
#
_cell.length_a   1.000
_cell.length_b   1.000
_cell.length_c   1.000
_cell.angle_alpha   90.00
_cell.angle_beta   90.00
_cell.angle_gamma   90.00
#
_symmetry.space_group_name_H-M   'P 1'
#
loop_
_entity.id
_entity.type
_entity.pdbx_description
1 polymer ?
#
loop_
_entity_poly.entity_id
_entity_poly.type
_entity_poly.pdbx_seq_one_letter_code
_entity_poly.pdbx_strand_id
1 'polypeptide(L)'
;MAEVRLKGPEIHTQPGETLDDLTKMKPKSVADSRFLTIHKRRKKRLLTRSLEKNNALLDDLSLGQVQCILEQSIHWQFNAFTLDIVSGGRCLPVLCVHLFHMYGLISHFKLDAAKAWKLFSLIEEGYHSTNPYHNSIHAADVTQAMHCFLQQKRNDNKFTRDCSNSSVTRSYLYQSAAFT
;
A
#
# COMPACT_ATOMS: atom_id res chain seq x y z
N MET A 1 -47.13 -9.46 23.07
CA MET A 1 -47.21 -8.75 21.78
C MET A 1 -47.09 -7.26 22.06
N ALA A 2 -45.98 -6.64 21.66
CA ALA A 2 -45.80 -5.19 21.61
C ALA A 2 -44.84 -4.90 20.45
N GLU A 3 -45.37 -4.28 19.40
CA GLU A 3 -44.66 -3.93 18.16
C GLU A 3 -44.17 -2.48 18.29
N VAL A 4 -42.86 -2.26 18.26
CA VAL A 4 -42.26 -0.91 18.26
C VAL A 4 -41.81 -0.61 16.83
N ARG A 5 -42.59 0.25 16.17
CA ARG A 5 -42.39 0.70 14.80
C ARG A 5 -41.40 1.87 14.76
N LEU A 6 -40.29 1.68 14.04
CA LEU A 6 -39.25 2.67 13.81
C LEU A 6 -39.74 3.81 12.89
N LYS A 7 -39.48 5.06 13.28
CA LYS A 7 -39.74 6.28 12.49
C LYS A 7 -38.68 6.43 11.38
N GLY A 8 -39.11 6.53 10.12
CA GLY A 8 -38.29 6.99 9.00
C GLY A 8 -38.31 8.53 8.85
N PRO A 9 -37.37 9.13 8.09
CA PRO A 9 -37.21 10.57 8.01
C PRO A 9 -38.19 11.23 7.02
N GLU A 10 -38.66 12.42 7.37
CA GLU A 10 -39.63 13.24 6.65
C GLU A 10 -39.05 13.87 5.37
N ILE A 11 -39.85 13.86 4.30
CA ILE A 11 -39.59 14.52 3.03
C ILE A 11 -40.51 15.74 2.97
N HIS A 12 -39.94 16.95 2.96
CA HIS A 12 -40.70 18.19 2.80
C HIS A 12 -40.58 18.70 1.35
N THR A 13 -41.71 18.70 0.64
CA THR A 13 -41.90 19.31 -0.69
C THR A 13 -42.83 20.51 -0.55
N GLN A 14 -42.51 21.65 -1.19
CA GLN A 14 -43.44 22.73 -1.58
C GLN A 14 -42.81 23.60 -2.72
N PRO A 15 -43.58 24.36 -3.53
CA PRO A 15 -43.65 24.14 -4.98
C PRO A 15 -43.37 25.36 -5.90
N GLY A 16 -43.03 25.07 -7.16
CA GLY A 16 -43.50 25.77 -8.37
C GLY A 16 -42.86 27.10 -8.79
N GLU A 17 -41.96 27.08 -9.78
CA GLU A 17 -41.78 28.17 -10.77
C GLU A 17 -41.42 27.57 -12.15
N THR A 18 -42.00 28.14 -13.21
CA THR A 18 -42.11 27.62 -14.58
C THR A 18 -40.86 27.85 -15.45
N LEU A 19 -40.68 26.97 -16.44
CA LEU A 19 -39.74 27.07 -17.55
C LEU A 19 -40.12 28.24 -18.48
N ASP A 20 -39.10 28.84 -19.11
CA ASP A 20 -39.15 29.80 -20.23
C ASP A 20 -39.08 31.30 -19.87
N ASP A 21 -37.86 31.81 -19.60
CA ASP A 21 -37.48 33.10 -20.14
C ASP A 21 -35.96 33.35 -20.21
N LEU A 22 -35.51 33.91 -21.34
CA LEU A 22 -34.21 34.55 -21.59
C LEU A 22 -32.96 33.67 -21.74
N THR A 23 -32.99 32.85 -22.79
CA THR A 23 -31.86 32.70 -23.72
C THR A 23 -31.45 34.07 -24.29
N LYS A 24 -30.60 34.83 -23.60
CA LYS A 24 -29.80 35.94 -24.17
C LYS A 24 -28.86 36.51 -23.12
N MET A 25 -27.55 36.26 -23.25
CA MET A 25 -26.52 37.33 -23.30
C MET A 25 -25.10 36.76 -23.45
N LYS A 26 -24.38 37.37 -24.40
CA LYS A 26 -23.04 37.07 -24.95
C LYS A 26 -21.87 37.30 -23.96
N PRO A 27 -20.68 36.72 -24.25
CA PRO A 27 -19.47 36.90 -23.45
C PRO A 27 -18.99 38.36 -23.49
N LYS A 28 -18.68 38.93 -22.33
CA LYS A 28 -18.07 40.26 -22.23
C LYS A 28 -16.55 40.13 -22.32
N SER A 29 -16.02 40.39 -23.51
CA SER A 29 -14.64 40.78 -23.77
C SER A 29 -14.51 42.30 -23.64
N VAL A 30 -13.68 42.81 -22.71
CA VAL A 30 -13.06 44.15 -22.69
C VAL A 30 -12.07 44.09 -21.50
N ALA A 31 -10.84 44.57 -21.51
CA ALA A 31 -9.87 44.98 -22.51
C ALA A 31 -8.56 45.15 -21.73
N ASP A 32 -7.47 44.97 -22.44
CA ASP A 32 -6.13 45.53 -22.22
C ASP A 32 -5.95 46.42 -20.97
N SER A 33 -5.30 45.86 -19.95
CA SER A 33 -4.66 46.62 -18.88
C SER A 33 -3.17 46.30 -18.86
N ARG A 34 -2.47 46.86 -19.85
CA ARG A 34 -1.14 47.49 -19.72
C ARG A 34 -0.17 46.76 -18.79
N PHE A 35 0.63 45.88 -19.37
CA PHE A 35 1.85 45.38 -18.75
C PHE A 35 2.75 46.56 -18.35
N LEU A 36 2.81 46.87 -17.05
CA LEU A 36 3.74 47.84 -16.50
C LEU A 36 5.01 47.12 -16.02
N THR A 37 6.11 47.43 -16.71
CA THR A 37 7.51 47.22 -16.30
C THR A 37 7.94 45.79 -15.98
N ILE A 38 8.50 45.11 -17.00
CA ILE A 38 9.44 44.01 -16.82
C ILE A 38 10.66 44.55 -16.05
N HIS A 39 10.69 44.38 -14.73
CA HIS A 39 11.95 44.43 -14.02
C HIS A 39 12.73 43.16 -14.37
N LYS A 40 13.79 43.34 -15.15
CA LYS A 40 14.77 42.31 -15.49
C LYS A 40 15.50 41.89 -14.21
N ARG A 41 14.85 41.08 -13.38
CA ARG A 41 15.46 40.44 -12.22
C ARG A 41 16.49 39.48 -12.79
N ARG A 42 17.73 39.93 -12.87
CA ARG A 42 18.90 39.10 -13.19
C ARG A 42 18.84 37.96 -12.18
N LYS A 43 18.31 36.78 -12.58
CA LYS A 43 18.41 35.56 -11.79
C LYS A 43 19.91 35.39 -11.58
N LYS A 44 20.40 35.73 -10.38
CA LYS A 44 21.69 35.23 -9.94
C LYS A 44 21.51 33.72 -10.00
N ARG A 45 22.16 33.10 -10.99
CA ARG A 45 22.25 31.65 -11.07
C ARG A 45 22.94 31.25 -9.78
N LEU A 46 22.15 30.85 -8.79
CA LEU A 46 22.69 30.14 -7.65
C LEU A 46 23.34 28.93 -8.27
N LEU A 47 24.66 28.87 -8.18
CA LEU A 47 25.37 27.61 -8.35
C LEU A 47 25.04 26.80 -7.10
N THR A 48 23.79 26.35 -6.98
CA THR A 48 23.51 25.16 -6.20
C THR A 48 24.25 24.07 -6.94
N ARG A 49 25.40 23.72 -6.38
CA ARG A 49 26.17 22.51 -6.63
C ARG A 49 25.24 21.43 -7.19
N SER A 50 25.50 21.02 -8.44
CA SER A 50 24.76 19.92 -9.07
C SER A 50 24.75 18.73 -8.12
N LEU A 51 23.54 18.35 -7.69
CA LEU A 51 23.27 17.23 -6.80
C LEU A 51 23.00 15.96 -7.62
N GLU A 52 23.71 15.74 -8.73
CA GLU A 52 23.47 14.58 -9.58
C GLU A 52 24.24 13.30 -9.16
N LYS A 53 24.87 13.29 -7.97
CA LYS A 53 25.72 12.16 -7.55
C LYS A 53 25.32 11.44 -6.26
N ASN A 54 24.22 11.84 -5.62
CA ASN A 54 23.80 11.23 -4.34
C ASN A 54 22.58 10.29 -4.44
N ASN A 55 21.95 10.14 -5.62
CA ASN A 55 20.79 9.24 -5.75
C ASN A 55 21.19 7.77 -5.55
N ALA A 56 22.30 7.32 -6.15
CA ALA A 56 22.75 5.93 -6.03
C ALA A 56 23.12 5.57 -4.58
N LEU A 57 23.79 6.47 -3.85
CA LEU A 57 24.17 6.23 -2.45
C LEU A 57 22.94 6.15 -1.53
N LEU A 58 21.90 6.94 -1.80
CA LEU A 58 20.63 6.87 -1.07
C LEU A 58 19.86 5.60 -1.41
N ASP A 59 19.88 5.19 -2.69
CA ASP A 59 19.23 3.96 -3.17
C ASP A 59 19.86 2.71 -2.55
N ASP A 60 21.20 2.66 -2.48
CA ASP A 60 21.95 1.57 -1.83
C ASP A 60 21.63 1.46 -0.34
N LEU A 61 21.51 2.59 0.36
CA LEU A 61 21.15 2.61 1.79
C LEU A 61 19.71 2.14 2.00
N SER A 62 18.77 2.58 1.16
CA SER A 62 17.39 2.11 1.21
C SER A 62 17.28 0.61 0.90
N LEU A 63 18.06 0.11 -0.06
CA LEU A 63 18.06 -1.31 -0.40
C LEU A 63 18.57 -2.16 0.77
N GLY A 64 19.64 -1.72 1.44
CA GLY A 64 20.15 -2.37 2.65
C GLY A 64 19.13 -2.37 3.79
N GLN A 65 18.40 -1.27 3.99
CA GLN A 65 17.34 -1.19 4.99
C GLN A 65 16.17 -2.13 4.67
N VAL A 66 15.72 -2.15 3.42
CA VAL A 66 14.67 -3.06 2.94
C VAL A 66 15.09 -4.51 3.18
N GLN A 67 16.32 -4.87 2.84
CA GLN A 67 16.81 -6.24 3.05
C GLN A 67 16.80 -6.64 4.53
N CYS A 68 17.29 -5.76 5.42
CA CYS A 68 17.29 -6.02 6.86
C CYS A 68 15.87 -6.27 7.41
N ILE A 69 14.89 -5.50 6.93
CA ILE A 69 13.48 -5.69 7.33
C ILE A 69 12.92 -6.99 6.76
N LEU A 70 13.24 -7.32 5.51
CA LEU A 70 12.80 -8.58 4.88
C LEU A 70 13.38 -9.82 5.56
N GLU A 71 14.62 -9.77 6.06
CA GLU A 71 15.21 -10.88 6.84
C GLU A 71 14.41 -11.19 8.12
N GLN A 72 13.69 -10.20 8.66
CA GLN A 72 12.81 -10.35 9.82
C GLN A 72 11.42 -10.87 9.43
N SER A 73 11.14 -11.14 8.15
CA SER A 73 9.80 -11.56 7.69
C SER A 73 9.32 -12.88 8.30
N ILE A 74 10.21 -13.69 8.87
CA ILE A 74 9.84 -14.94 9.54
C ILE A 74 9.29 -14.72 10.97
N HIS A 75 9.40 -13.51 11.51
CA HIS A 75 8.97 -13.19 12.86
C HIS A 75 7.58 -12.55 12.86
N TRP A 76 6.74 -12.90 13.83
CA TRP A 76 5.42 -12.27 14.02
C TRP A 76 5.50 -10.77 14.36
N GLN A 77 6.66 -10.27 14.78
CA GLN A 77 6.89 -8.86 15.09
C GLN A 77 7.24 -8.03 13.84
N PHE A 78 7.21 -8.64 12.65
CA PHE A 78 7.40 -7.94 11.40
C PHE A 78 6.40 -6.78 11.24
N ASN A 79 6.88 -5.62 10.80
CA ASN A 79 6.06 -4.42 10.65
C ASN A 79 5.92 -4.06 9.17
N ALA A 80 4.75 -4.35 8.60
CA ALA A 80 4.42 -4.04 7.21
C ALA A 80 4.44 -2.53 6.91
N PHE A 81 4.09 -1.66 7.87
CA PHE A 81 4.17 -0.21 7.68
C PHE A 81 5.61 0.26 7.53
N THR A 82 6.54 -0.30 8.32
CA THR A 82 7.96 0.04 8.18
C THR A 82 8.48 -0.37 6.82
N LEU A 83 8.10 -1.56 6.33
CA LEU A 83 8.46 -2.00 4.98
C LEU A 83 7.91 -1.04 3.91
N ASP A 84 6.68 -0.59 4.03
CA ASP A 84 6.07 0.37 3.10
C ASP A 84 6.84 1.69 3.03
N ILE A 85 7.21 2.24 4.19
CA ILE A 85 7.99 3.48 4.27
C ILE A 85 9.35 3.33 3.61
N VAL A 86 10.11 2.27 3.93
CA VAL A 86 11.47 2.09 3.39
C VAL A 86 11.49 1.69 1.91
N SER A 87 10.40 1.08 1.42
CA SER A 87 10.23 0.68 0.02
C SER A 87 9.61 1.77 -0.86
N GLY A 88 9.26 2.92 -0.29
CA GLY A 88 8.65 4.03 -1.02
C GLY A 88 7.23 3.71 -1.51
N GLY A 89 6.43 3.02 -0.69
CA GLY A 89 5.06 2.66 -1.04
C GLY A 89 4.93 1.39 -1.88
N ARG A 90 5.96 0.52 -1.87
CA ARG A 90 6.04 -0.69 -2.69
C ARG A 90 6.20 -1.96 -1.83
N CYS A 91 5.59 -1.99 -0.65
CA CYS A 91 5.78 -3.09 0.28
C CYS A 91 5.34 -4.44 -0.27
N LEU A 92 4.25 -4.49 -1.04
CA LEU A 92 3.67 -5.74 -1.51
C LEU A 92 4.56 -6.44 -2.55
N PRO A 93 4.98 -5.82 -3.67
CA PRO A 93 5.85 -6.47 -4.64
C PRO A 93 7.22 -6.80 -4.07
N VAL A 94 7.76 -5.94 -3.20
CA VAL A 94 9.03 -6.19 -2.52
C VAL A 94 8.96 -7.46 -1.68
N LEU A 95 7.94 -7.59 -0.82
CA LEU A 95 7.74 -8.78 0.01
C LEU A 95 7.48 -10.02 -0.84
N CYS A 96 6.59 -9.94 -1.84
CA CYS A 96 6.25 -11.09 -2.68
C CYS A 96 7.44 -11.63 -3.45
N VAL A 97 8.24 -10.76 -4.08
CA VAL A 97 9.44 -11.19 -4.80
C VAL A 97 10.46 -11.81 -3.85
N HIS A 98 10.69 -11.20 -2.68
CA HIS A 98 11.56 -11.77 -1.65
C HIS A 98 11.12 -13.19 -1.25
N LEU A 99 9.83 -13.38 -0.95
CA LEU A 99 9.29 -14.70 -0.59
C LEU A 99 9.38 -15.70 -1.74
N PHE A 100 9.13 -15.28 -2.98
CA PHE A 100 9.26 -16.14 -4.15
C PHE A 100 10.70 -16.63 -4.36
N HIS A 101 11.70 -15.77 -4.10
CA HIS A 101 13.10 -16.19 -4.08
C HIS A 101 13.39 -17.13 -2.90
N MET A 102 12.93 -16.80 -1.69
CA MET A 102 13.13 -17.62 -0.49
C MET A 102 12.56 -19.04 -0.60
N TYR A 103 11.41 -19.19 -1.23
CA TYR A 103 10.78 -20.48 -1.48
C TYR A 103 11.30 -21.18 -2.75
N GLY A 104 12.21 -20.54 -3.51
CA GLY A 104 12.74 -21.08 -4.76
C GLY A 104 11.71 -21.15 -5.90
N LEU A 105 10.59 -20.44 -5.79
CA LEU A 105 9.47 -20.51 -6.75
C LEU A 105 9.86 -19.92 -8.11
N ILE A 106 10.71 -18.91 -8.13
CA ILE A 106 11.25 -18.31 -9.36
C ILE A 106 11.95 -19.39 -10.20
N SER A 107 12.88 -20.14 -9.59
CA SER A 107 13.61 -21.19 -10.27
C SER A 107 12.73 -22.39 -10.60
N HIS A 108 11.88 -22.80 -9.66
CA HIS A 108 11.00 -23.97 -9.80
C HIS A 108 10.04 -23.83 -10.99
N PHE A 109 9.40 -22.66 -11.12
CA PHE A 109 8.46 -22.37 -12.21
C PHE A 109 9.11 -21.69 -13.41
N LYS A 110 10.44 -21.49 -13.40
CA LYS A 110 11.21 -20.80 -14.45
C LYS A 110 10.64 -19.41 -14.75
N LEU A 111 10.29 -18.67 -13.71
CA LEU A 111 9.76 -17.32 -13.82
C LEU A 111 10.90 -16.33 -14.10
N ASP A 112 10.60 -15.34 -14.92
CA ASP A 112 11.44 -14.16 -15.08
C ASP A 112 11.19 -13.21 -13.90
N ALA A 113 12.23 -12.88 -13.15
CA ALA A 113 12.12 -12.03 -11.96
C ALA A 113 11.54 -10.64 -12.28
N ALA A 114 11.86 -10.06 -13.44
CA ALA A 114 11.32 -8.77 -13.85
C ALA A 114 9.82 -8.87 -14.18
N LYS A 115 9.38 -10.00 -14.78
CA LYS A 115 7.95 -10.25 -15.02
C LYS A 115 7.19 -10.51 -13.72
N ALA A 116 7.79 -11.22 -12.77
CA ALA A 116 7.22 -11.45 -11.45
C ALA A 116 7.06 -10.12 -10.69
N TRP A 117 8.11 -9.28 -10.69
CA TRP A 117 8.04 -7.93 -10.13
C TRP A 117 6.91 -7.10 -10.75
N LYS A 118 6.81 -7.11 -12.09
CA LYS A 118 5.75 -6.40 -12.81
C LYS A 118 4.36 -6.94 -12.47
N LEU A 119 4.20 -8.25 -12.33
CA LEU A 119 2.94 -8.86 -11.91
C LEU A 119 2.52 -8.35 -10.52
N PHE A 120 3.41 -8.44 -9.52
CA PHE A 120 3.08 -7.97 -8.18
C PHE A 120 2.88 -6.46 -8.11
N SER A 121 3.59 -5.71 -8.95
CA SER A 121 3.39 -4.27 -9.13
C SER A 121 1.96 -3.95 -9.60
N LEU A 122 1.45 -4.69 -10.58
CA LEU A 122 0.08 -4.54 -11.07
C LEU A 122 -0.96 -4.96 -10.02
N ILE A 123 -0.66 -6.00 -9.23
CA ILE A 123 -1.52 -6.41 -8.11
C ILE A 123 -1.59 -5.29 -7.06
N GLU A 124 -0.46 -4.68 -6.72
CA GLU A 124 -0.40 -3.57 -5.76
C GLU A 124 -1.19 -2.34 -6.25
N GLU A 125 -1.08 -2.01 -7.54
CA GLU A 125 -1.85 -0.93 -8.17
C GLU A 125 -3.37 -1.17 -8.13
N GLY A 126 -3.79 -2.44 -7.99
CA GLY A 126 -5.20 -2.81 -7.78
C GLY A 126 -5.73 -2.50 -6.38
N TYR A 127 -4.87 -2.17 -5.41
CA TYR A 127 -5.27 -1.74 -4.07
C TYR A 127 -5.45 -0.22 -4.01
N HIS A 128 -6.54 0.23 -3.39
CA HIS A 128 -6.81 1.66 -3.24
C HIS A 128 -6.12 2.23 -2.00
N SER A 129 -5.14 3.11 -2.20
CA SER A 129 -4.44 3.80 -1.10
C SER A 129 -5.34 4.70 -0.25
N THR A 130 -6.48 5.13 -0.80
CA THR A 130 -7.49 5.91 -0.09
C THR A 130 -8.33 5.06 0.88
N ASN A 131 -8.31 3.73 0.73
CA ASN A 131 -8.95 2.85 1.69
C ASN A 131 -8.09 2.78 2.96
N PRO A 132 -8.63 3.15 4.13
CA PRO A 132 -7.85 3.17 5.37
C PRO A 132 -7.38 1.79 5.82
N TYR A 133 -7.97 0.69 5.31
CA TYR A 133 -7.64 -0.66 5.71
C TYR A 133 -7.31 -1.59 4.54
N HIS A 134 -8.17 -1.70 3.53
CA HIS A 134 -7.94 -2.59 2.38
C HIS A 134 -7.02 -1.96 1.33
N ASN A 135 -5.76 -1.78 1.74
CA ASN A 135 -4.68 -1.26 0.91
C ASN A 135 -3.54 -2.28 0.77
N SER A 136 -2.49 -1.91 0.03
CA SER A 136 -1.32 -2.75 -0.22
C SER A 136 -0.56 -3.16 1.04
N ILE A 137 -0.55 -2.30 2.07
CA ILE A 137 0.09 -2.59 3.35
C ILE A 137 -0.61 -3.76 4.05
N HIS A 138 -1.94 -3.73 4.10
CA HIS A 138 -2.71 -4.84 4.66
C HIS A 138 -2.50 -6.15 3.87
N ALA A 139 -2.44 -6.08 2.55
CA ALA A 139 -2.13 -7.24 1.72
C ALA A 139 -0.73 -7.82 2.01
N ALA A 140 0.26 -6.95 2.22
CA ALA A 140 1.60 -7.36 2.59
C ALA A 140 1.62 -8.03 3.99
N ASP A 141 0.93 -7.46 4.96
CA ASP A 141 0.79 -8.02 6.33
C ASP A 141 0.16 -9.43 6.31
N VAL A 142 -0.96 -9.60 5.62
CA VAL A 142 -1.62 -10.91 5.46
C VAL A 142 -0.70 -11.93 4.76
N THR A 143 0.04 -11.49 3.74
CA THR A 143 1.00 -12.35 3.03
C THR A 143 2.14 -12.80 3.95
N GLN A 144 2.66 -11.90 4.79
CA GLN A 144 3.71 -12.21 5.75
C GLN A 144 3.20 -13.14 6.87
N ALA A 145 1.99 -12.94 7.37
CA ALA A 145 1.36 -13.83 8.33
C ALA A 145 1.22 -15.25 7.75
N MET A 146 0.79 -15.36 6.48
CA MET A 146 0.73 -16.65 5.77
C MET A 146 2.12 -17.30 5.65
N HIS A 147 3.15 -16.52 5.33
CA HIS A 147 4.54 -17.00 5.34
C HIS A 147 4.92 -17.57 6.71
N CYS A 148 4.63 -16.87 7.81
CA CYS A 148 4.87 -17.36 9.17
C CYS A 148 4.18 -18.71 9.45
N PHE A 149 2.91 -18.87 9.05
CA PHE A 149 2.19 -20.13 9.20
C PHE A 149 2.82 -21.28 8.41
N LEU A 150 3.26 -21.02 7.17
CA LEU A 150 3.94 -22.03 6.34
C LEU A 150 5.28 -22.46 6.97
N GLN A 151 6.01 -21.52 7.57
CA GLN A 151 7.29 -21.80 8.21
C GLN A 151 7.14 -22.62 9.49
N GLN A 152 6.11 -22.37 10.30
CA GLN A 152 5.79 -23.20 11.46
C GLN A 152 5.52 -24.65 11.06
N LYS A 153 4.63 -24.87 10.08
CA LYS A 153 4.34 -26.23 9.56
C LYS A 153 5.59 -26.92 9.01
N ARG A 154 6.48 -26.18 8.33
CA ARG A 154 7.73 -26.73 7.83
C ARG A 154 8.66 -27.17 8.97
N ASN A 155 8.72 -26.40 10.05
CA ASN A 155 9.53 -26.72 11.22
C ASN A 155 8.92 -27.88 12.01
N ASP A 156 7.60 -27.93 12.16
CA ASP A 156 6.89 -29.05 12.77
C ASP A 156 7.03 -30.34 11.95
N ASN A 157 7.03 -30.27 10.62
CA ASN A 157 7.31 -31.43 9.76
C ASN A 157 8.77 -31.90 9.82
N LYS A 158 9.70 -31.02 10.22
CA LYS A 158 11.08 -31.43 10.54
C LYS A 158 11.16 -32.06 11.92
N PHE A 159 10.42 -31.51 12.89
CA PHE A 159 10.38 -32.00 14.28
C PHE A 159 9.60 -33.31 14.42
N THR A 160 8.55 -33.55 13.64
CA THR A 160 7.80 -34.83 13.66
C THR A 160 8.59 -36.01 13.09
N ARG A 161 9.77 -35.77 12.47
CA ARG A 161 10.73 -36.82 12.13
C ARG A 161 11.69 -37.15 13.28
N ASP A 162 11.59 -36.43 14.40
CA ASP A 162 12.42 -36.60 15.59
C ASP A 162 11.52 -36.46 16.85
N CYS A 163 10.80 -37.53 17.16
CA CYS A 163 10.16 -37.85 18.45
C CYS A 163 9.50 -36.72 19.31
N SER A 164 8.18 -36.86 19.50
CA SER A 164 7.43 -36.68 20.76
C SER A 164 7.79 -35.50 21.69
N ASN A 165 6.86 -34.53 21.77
CA ASN A 165 6.67 -33.45 22.76
C ASN A 165 7.09 -32.04 22.31
N SER A 166 6.09 -31.18 22.07
CA SER A 166 6.09 -29.86 22.69
C SER A 166 4.69 -29.26 22.72
N SER A 167 4.17 -29.08 23.93
CA SER A 167 2.82 -28.62 24.28
C SER A 167 2.56 -27.12 24.00
N VAL A 168 3.36 -26.47 23.14
CA VAL A 168 3.36 -25.00 23.01
C VAL A 168 2.36 -24.49 21.95
N THR A 169 2.04 -25.29 20.94
CA THR A 169 1.21 -24.84 19.80
C THR A 169 -0.30 -24.78 20.07
N ARG A 170 -0.79 -25.41 21.15
CA ARG A 170 -2.23 -25.37 21.50
C ARG A 170 -2.69 -24.03 22.07
N SER A 171 -1.81 -23.24 22.69
CA SER A 171 -2.19 -21.98 23.36
C SER A 171 -2.66 -20.91 22.36
N TYR A 172 -1.94 -20.72 21.25
CA TYR A 172 -2.23 -19.63 20.30
C TYR A 172 -3.43 -19.90 19.39
N LEU A 173 -3.80 -21.18 19.19
CA LEU A 173 -4.97 -21.56 18.40
C LEU A 173 -6.30 -21.22 19.09
N TYR A 174 -6.35 -21.16 20.43
CA TYR A 174 -7.57 -20.78 21.15
C TYR A 174 -7.80 -19.25 21.20
N GLN A 175 -6.76 -18.43 21.03
CA GLN A 175 -6.90 -16.97 21.07
C GLN A 175 -7.49 -16.39 19.76
N SER A 176 -7.26 -17.07 18.61
CA SER A 176 -7.76 -16.60 17.30
C SER A 176 -9.22 -16.96 17.03
N ALA A 177 -9.79 -17.93 17.75
CA ALA A 177 -11.18 -18.35 17.57
C ALA A 177 -12.20 -17.54 18.40
N ALA A 178 -11.73 -16.63 19.27
CA ALA A 178 -12.58 -15.88 20.19
C ALA A 178 -12.98 -14.47 19.70
N PHE A 179 -12.63 -14.09 18.46
CA PHE A 179 -12.92 -12.77 17.89
C PHE A 179 -13.59 -12.84 16.50
N THR A 180 -14.56 -13.74 16.36
CA THR A 180 -15.63 -13.70 15.34
C THR A 180 -16.97 -13.78 16.05
#